data_AF-A0A8S3HV52-F1
#
_entry.id   AF-A0A8S3HV52-F1
#
_cell.length_a   1.000
_cell.length_b   1.000
_cell.length_c   1.000
_cell.angle_alpha   90.00
_cell.angle_beta   90.00
_cell.angle_gamma   90.00
#
_symmetry.space_group_name_H-M   'P 1'
#
loop_
_entity.id
_entity.type
_entity.pdbx_description
1 polymer ?
#
loop_
_entity_poly.entity_id
_entity_poly.type
_entity_poly.pdbx_seq_one_letter_code
_entity_poly.pdbx_strand_id
1 'polypeptide(L)'
;NERNRIQYDDATYLTDPTPIESYKTWCEANDFSGDERKGQIAQLLIDISQIRSLYSRFVPACTTHNDFWSRYYYRMSKLDQEETRRLNFLKRAQETCNENNA
;
A
#
# COMPACT_ATOMS: atom_id res chain seq x y z
N ASN A 1 -8.67 -7.18 -9.25
CA ASN A 1 -8.01 -7.12 -7.93
C ASN A 1 -6.95 -6.04 -7.93
N GLU A 2 -7.28 -4.82 -7.46
CA GLU A 2 -6.37 -3.66 -7.42
C GLU A 2 -5.11 -3.94 -6.59
N ARG A 3 -5.25 -4.74 -5.52
CA ARG A 3 -4.13 -5.26 -4.72
C ARG A 3 -3.07 -5.98 -5.57
N ASN A 4 -3.49 -6.85 -6.49
CA ASN A 4 -2.56 -7.58 -7.36
C ASN A 4 -1.81 -6.64 -8.29
N ARG A 5 -2.45 -5.56 -8.76
CA ARG A 5 -1.78 -4.55 -9.58
C ARG A 5 -0.65 -3.88 -8.78
N ILE A 6 -0.91 -3.48 -7.53
CA ILE A 6 0.12 -2.88 -6.67
C ILE A 6 1.30 -3.85 -6.47
N GLN A 7 1.02 -5.14 -6.25
CA GLN A 7 2.06 -6.12 -5.96
C GLN A 7 2.90 -6.53 -7.16
N TYR A 8 2.34 -6.48 -8.39
CA TYR A 8 2.96 -7.09 -9.57
C TYR A 8 3.42 -6.07 -10.62
N ASP A 9 2.95 -4.82 -10.56
CA ASP A 9 3.30 -3.75 -11.50
C ASP A 9 4.63 -3.09 -11.09
N ASP A 10 5.59 -3.05 -12.00
CA ASP A 10 6.90 -2.42 -11.81
C ASP A 10 6.78 -0.92 -11.48
N ALA A 11 5.78 -0.24 -12.05
CA ALA A 11 5.55 1.19 -11.81
C ALA A 11 5.22 1.48 -10.33
N THR A 12 4.72 0.49 -9.58
CA THR A 12 4.53 0.64 -8.14
C THR A 12 5.85 0.91 -7.42
N TYR A 13 6.92 0.24 -7.82
CA TYR A 13 8.20 0.27 -7.11
C TYR A 13 9.16 1.30 -7.66
N LEU A 14 8.96 1.73 -8.90
CA LEU A 14 9.88 2.62 -9.61
C LEU A 14 9.39 4.06 -9.73
N THR A 15 8.08 4.30 -9.60
CA THR A 15 7.49 5.64 -9.75
C THR A 15 7.02 6.18 -8.41
N ASP A 16 7.24 7.47 -8.16
CA ASP A 16 6.70 8.10 -6.97
C ASP A 16 5.18 8.31 -7.07
N PRO A 17 4.42 8.13 -5.96
CA PRO A 17 2.99 8.36 -5.97
C PRO A 17 2.64 9.84 -6.18
N THR A 18 1.49 10.07 -6.83
CA THR A 18 0.86 11.38 -6.92
C THR A 18 -0.36 11.44 -6.00
N PRO A 19 -0.57 12.53 -5.22
CA PRO A 19 0.28 13.72 -5.07
C PRO A 19 1.52 13.47 -4.21
N ILE A 20 2.66 14.07 -4.59
CA ILE A 20 3.96 13.87 -3.92
C ILE A 20 3.97 14.40 -2.48
N GLU A 21 3.21 15.45 -2.17
CA GLU A 21 3.17 16.06 -0.84
C GLU A 21 2.59 15.08 0.18
N SER A 22 1.43 14.48 -0.13
CA SER A 22 0.82 13.46 0.71
C SER A 22 1.70 12.23 0.88
N TYR A 23 2.52 11.90 -0.12
CA TYR A 23 3.50 10.83 -0.03
C TYR A 23 4.64 11.19 0.94
N LYS A 24 5.23 12.38 0.80
CA LYS A 24 6.30 12.86 1.69
C LYS A 24 5.87 12.89 3.15
N THR A 25 4.72 13.48 3.46
CA THR A 25 4.17 13.51 4.82
C THR A 25 3.95 12.10 5.38
N TRP A 26 3.53 11.16 4.53
CA TRP A 26 3.35 9.77 4.96
C TRP A 26 4.70 9.10 5.25
N CYS A 27 5.73 9.32 4.42
CA CYS A 27 7.07 8.79 4.64
C CYS A 27 7.70 9.30 5.94
N GLU A 28 7.51 10.59 6.27
CA GLU A 28 7.99 11.16 7.53
C GLU A 28 7.40 10.46 8.77
N ALA A 29 6.16 9.99 8.67
CA ALA A 29 5.47 9.27 9.74
C ALA A 29 5.78 7.76 9.75
N ASN A 30 6.43 7.21 8.72
CA ASN A 30 6.63 5.76 8.55
C ASN A 30 8.10 5.44 8.32
N ASP A 31 8.75 4.91 9.35
CA ASP A 31 10.11 4.39 9.23
C ASP A 31 10.13 2.90 8.83
N PHE A 32 11.10 2.57 7.96
CA PHE A 32 11.37 1.22 7.49
C PHE A 32 12.61 0.58 8.11
N SER A 33 13.33 1.31 8.96
CA SER A 33 14.55 0.83 9.61
C SER A 33 14.30 0.04 10.91
N GLY A 34 13.12 0.20 11.53
CA GLY A 34 12.74 -0.48 12.78
C GLY A 34 12.53 -2.00 12.64
N ASP A 35 12.78 -2.73 13.73
CA ASP A 35 12.77 -4.20 13.74
C ASP A 35 11.39 -4.81 13.46
N GLU A 36 10.32 -4.18 13.96
CA GLU A 36 8.95 -4.61 13.65
C GLU A 36 8.69 -4.55 12.13
N ARG A 37 9.09 -3.44 11.48
CA ARG A 37 8.90 -3.28 10.04
C ARG A 37 9.75 -4.27 9.25
N LYS A 38 10.99 -4.52 9.67
CA LYS A 38 11.84 -5.55 9.06
C LYS A 38 11.20 -6.94 9.14
N GLY A 39 10.59 -7.29 10.28
CA GLY A 39 9.86 -8.55 10.44
C GLY A 39 8.69 -8.66 9.46
N GLN A 40 7.88 -7.61 9.34
CA GLN A 40 6.76 -7.56 8.39
C GLN A 40 7.22 -7.67 6.94
N ILE A 41 8.31 -6.98 6.57
CA ILE A 41 8.92 -7.06 5.24
C ILE A 41 9.43 -8.48 4.95
N ALA A 42 10.12 -9.09 5.90
CA ALA A 42 10.66 -10.44 5.76
C ALA A 42 9.53 -11.46 5.51
N GLN A 43 8.45 -11.37 6.29
CA GLN A 43 7.28 -12.23 6.10
C GLN A 43 6.63 -12.01 4.74
N LEU A 44 6.45 -10.74 4.32
CA LEU A 44 5.87 -10.41 3.02
C LEU A 44 6.67 -10.98 1.84
N LEU A 45 8.00 -10.97 1.94
CA LEU A 45 8.90 -11.55 0.93
C LEU A 45 8.85 -13.09 0.90
N ILE A 46 8.46 -13.73 2.01
CA ILE A 46 8.21 -15.17 2.07
C ILE A 46 6.86 -15.48 1.40
N ASP A 47 5.82 -14.73 1.78
CA ASP A 47 4.45 -14.98 1.36
C ASP A 47 4.22 -14.69 -0.12
N ILE A 48 4.89 -13.67 -0.67
CA ILE A 48 4.63 -13.18 -2.03
C ILE A 48 5.90 -13.22 -2.87
N SER A 49 6.10 -14.35 -3.54
CA SER A 49 7.27 -14.62 -4.40
C SER A 49 7.49 -13.57 -5.50
N GLN A 50 6.41 -12.99 -6.02
CA GLN A 50 6.49 -11.92 -7.02
C GLN A 50 7.12 -10.65 -6.44
N ILE A 51 6.69 -10.20 -5.26
CA ILE A 51 7.29 -9.02 -4.59
C ILE A 51 8.76 -9.28 -4.30
N ARG A 52 9.10 -10.50 -3.86
CA ARG A 52 10.51 -10.89 -3.67
C ARG A 52 11.32 -10.79 -4.96
N SER A 53 10.76 -11.26 -6.08
CA SER A 53 11.42 -11.18 -7.38
C SER A 53 11.64 -9.73 -7.83
N LEU A 54 10.65 -8.85 -7.61
CA LEU A 54 10.77 -7.43 -7.89
C LEU A 54 11.80 -6.75 -6.99
N TYR A 55 11.80 -7.06 -5.70
CA TYR A 55 12.76 -6.53 -4.73
C TYR A 55 14.19 -6.90 -5.12
N SER A 56 14.46 -8.18 -5.40
CA SER A 56 15.78 -8.65 -5.84
C SER A 56 16.23 -8.03 -7.18
N ARG A 57 15.29 -7.71 -8.06
CA ARG A 57 15.59 -7.10 -9.37
C ARG A 57 15.89 -5.60 -9.26
N PHE A 58 15.15 -4.88 -8.42
CA PHE A 58 15.21 -3.42 -8.38
C PHE A 58 16.06 -2.86 -7.24
N VAL A 59 16.35 -3.64 -6.20
CA VAL A 59 17.19 -3.18 -5.08
C VAL A 59 18.53 -3.91 -5.10
N PRO A 60 19.67 -3.18 -5.12
CA PRO A 60 19.81 -1.73 -5.13
C PRO A 60 19.84 -1.11 -6.54
N ALA A 61 19.63 -1.89 -7.61
CA ALA A 61 19.96 -1.49 -8.99
C ALA A 61 19.16 -0.28 -9.53
N CYS A 62 17.88 -0.16 -9.18
CA CYS A 62 16.96 0.86 -9.69
C CYS A 62 16.37 1.74 -8.58
N THR A 63 16.33 1.26 -7.34
CA THR A 63 15.76 1.99 -6.20
C THR A 63 16.38 1.52 -4.88
N THR A 64 16.27 2.34 -3.84
CA THR A 64 16.76 1.99 -2.49
C THR A 64 15.77 1.09 -1.76
N HIS A 65 16.23 0.41 -0.70
CA HIS A 65 15.33 -0.36 0.17
C HIS A 65 14.18 0.51 0.72
N ASN A 66 14.50 1.72 1.17
CA ASN A 66 13.52 2.63 1.75
C ASN A 66 12.50 3.08 0.69
N ASP A 67 12.97 3.49 -0.48
CA ASP A 67 12.09 3.94 -1.57
C ASP A 67 11.18 2.82 -2.07
N PHE A 68 11.71 1.59 -2.20
CA PHE A 68 10.91 0.44 -2.61
C PHE A 68 9.73 0.20 -1.67
N TRP A 69 9.99 0.16 -0.36
CA TRP A 69 8.95 -0.15 0.63
C TRP A 69 8.02 1.01 0.91
N SER A 70 8.51 2.24 0.97
CA SER A 70 7.67 3.43 1.12
C SER A 70 6.65 3.55 -0.01
N ARG A 71 7.08 3.35 -1.25
CA ARG A 71 6.19 3.33 -2.43
C ARG A 71 5.14 2.23 -2.37
N TYR A 72 5.53 1.03 -1.95
CA TYR A 72 4.63 -0.12 -1.83
C TYR A 72 3.58 0.11 -0.73
N TYR A 73 4.03 0.36 0.50
CA TYR A 73 3.14 0.48 1.66
C TYR A 73 2.25 1.72 1.58
N TYR A 74 2.73 2.81 0.97
CA TYR A 74 1.88 3.96 0.70
C TYR A 74 0.69 3.57 -0.17
N ARG A 75 0.90 2.92 -1.32
CA ARG A 75 -0.20 2.52 -2.23
C ARG A 75 -1.14 1.51 -1.59
N MET A 76 -0.59 0.56 -0.83
CA MET A 76 -1.38 -0.38 -0.03
C MET A 76 -2.30 0.35 0.94
N SER A 77 -1.76 1.33 1.70
CA SER A 77 -2.56 2.11 2.64
C SER A 77 -3.66 2.94 1.96
N LYS A 78 -3.42 3.42 0.73
CA LYS A 78 -4.43 4.15 -0.04
C LYS A 78 -5.55 3.23 -0.50
N LEU A 79 -5.20 2.04 -1.00
CA LEU A 79 -6.20 1.02 -1.35
C LEU A 79 -7.07 0.66 -0.14
N ASP A 80 -6.46 0.35 1.00
CA ASP A 80 -7.19 -0.03 2.21
C ASP A 80 -8.08 1.14 2.73
N GLN A 81 -7.63 2.40 2.60
CA GLN A 81 -8.44 3.58 2.93
C GLN A 81 -9.66 3.73 2.01
N GLU A 82 -9.50 3.50 0.71
CA GLU A 82 -10.59 3.56 -0.27
C GLU A 82 -11.61 2.45 -0.03
N GLU A 83 -11.15 1.23 0.21
CA GLU A 83 -12.02 0.10 0.57
C GLU A 83 -12.81 0.40 1.85
N THR A 84 -12.15 0.94 2.88
CA THR A 84 -12.81 1.33 4.13
C THR A 84 -13.84 2.44 3.93
N ARG A 85 -13.51 3.48 3.14
CA ARG A 85 -14.47 4.55 2.81
C ARG A 85 -15.69 4.01 2.09
N ARG A 86 -15.48 3.10 1.12
CA ARG A 86 -16.55 2.47 0.36
C ARG A 86 -17.50 1.67 1.25
N LEU A 87 -16.95 0.87 2.17
CA LEU A 87 -17.75 0.08 3.11
C LEU A 87 -18.57 0.97 4.06
N ASN A 88 -17.94 2.03 4.59
CA ASN A 88 -18.63 2.99 5.47
C ASN A 88 -19.76 3.74 4.74
N PHE A 89 -19.54 4.09 3.47
CA PHE A 89 -20.57 4.72 2.65
C PHE A 89 -21.75 3.77 2.40
N LEU A 90 -21.49 2.50 2.08
CA LEU A 90 -22.53 1.49 1.88
C LEU A 90 -23.36 1.25 3.15
N LYS A 91 -22.70 1.14 4.31
CA LYS A 91 -23.38 0.96 5.60
C LYS A 91 -24.35 2.10 5.89
N ARG A 92 -23.91 3.34 5.71
CA ARG A 92 -24.76 4.53 5.90
C ARG A 92 -25.92 4.58 4.90
N ALA A 93 -25.68 4.25 3.64
CA ALA A 93 -26.75 4.20 2.64
C ALA A 93 -27.81 3.13 2.97
N GLN A 94 -27.39 1.97 3.49
CA GLN A 94 -28.30 0.91 3.94
C GLN A 94 -29.11 1.33 5.17
N GLU A 95 -28.50 2.05 6.13
CA GLU A 95 -29.20 2.60 7.31
C GLU A 95 -30.27 3.62 6.90
N THR A 96 -29.96 4.55 5.98
CA THR A 96 -30.92 5.56 5.50
C THR A 96 -32.05 4.98 4.64
N CYS A 97 -31.83 3.90 3.90
CA CYS A 97 -32.90 3.23 3.13
C CYS A 97 -33.87 2.41 4.00
N ASN A 98 -33.45 1.94 5.17
CA ASN A 98 -34.30 1.16 6.07
C ASN A 98 -35.25 2.03 6.92
N GLU A 99 -34.90 3.30 7.17
CA GLU A 99 -35.75 4.24 7.93
C GLU A 99 -36.95 4.78 7.14
N ASN A 100 -36.99 4.64 5.81
CA ASN A 100 -38.11 5.10 4.98
C ASN A 100 -39.23 4.05 4.77
N ASN A 101 -39.16 2.91 5.46
CA ASN A 101 -40.18 1.85 5.40
C ASN A 101 -40.74 1.46 6.79
N ALA A 102 -40.61 2.32 7.80
CA ALA A 102 -41.15 2.11 9.15
C ALA A 102 -42.21 3.16 9.51
#